data_AF-A0A849Z3M1-F1
#
_entry.id   AF-A0A849Z3M1-F1
#
_cell.length_a   1.000
_cell.length_b   1.000
_cell.length_c   1.000
_cell.angle_alpha   90.00
_cell.angle_beta   90.00
_cell.angle_gamma   90.00
#
_symmetry.space_group_name_H-M   'P 1'
#
loop_
_entity.id
_entity.type
_entity.pdbx_description
1 polymer ?
#
loop_
_entity_poly.entity_id
_entity_poly.type
_entity_poly.pdbx_seq_one_letter_code
_entity_poly.pdbx_strand_id
1 'polypeptide(L)'
;MRLFALLPLLFASCIVPELSPEGRPCPCPDGYSCHPTSQTCVEGEIANVGGAANTGGGGAGGDAIEVPPGMVDAGSFYVDATEVTRAQYAEFMAAGFDPATLGATCDWNTTYAPLEEVGSYCEDIPYDFSKANVPITCVDWCDAALYCAWAGKRLCGRVGGGSAAIDELNDPAKSEWYAACSANGTRKYPYVDGLQAQPDDEACNTSNSGGTPIGVGERVGCNGGYEGIFDMVGNVEEWENACDFNDSPKDAGCEMRGYAFYDSPIDAVCTRADRRPHRDFAANSLGFRCCRDL
;
A
#
# COMPACT_ATOMS: atom_id res chain seq x y z
N MET A 1 19.78 42.22 -45.43
CA MET A 1 18.66 41.30 -45.72
C MET A 1 18.86 40.08 -44.83
N ARG A 2 18.04 39.92 -43.79
CA ARG A 2 18.10 38.81 -42.82
C ARG A 2 17.34 37.62 -43.39
N LEU A 3 17.89 36.41 -43.30
CA LEU A 3 17.12 35.16 -43.41
C LEU A 3 17.56 34.26 -42.25
N PHE A 4 16.77 34.23 -41.18
CA PHE A 4 16.84 33.20 -40.16
C PHE A 4 15.81 32.13 -40.54
N ALA A 5 16.27 30.91 -40.81
CA ALA A 5 15.41 29.77 -41.06
C ALA A 5 14.83 29.30 -39.72
N LEU A 6 13.51 29.40 -39.56
CA LEU A 6 12.75 28.79 -38.47
C LEU A 6 12.64 27.28 -38.76
N LEU A 7 13.30 26.48 -37.94
CA LEU A 7 13.10 25.04 -37.89
C LEU A 7 11.75 24.78 -37.17
N PRO A 8 10.82 24.00 -37.73
CA PRO A 8 9.55 23.71 -37.05
C PRO A 8 9.82 22.77 -35.87
N LEU A 9 9.39 23.16 -34.67
CA LEU A 9 9.25 22.24 -33.54
C LEU A 9 8.19 21.20 -33.94
N LEU A 10 8.63 19.96 -34.18
CA LEU A 10 7.74 18.82 -34.15
C LEU A 10 7.32 18.60 -32.71
N PHE A 11 6.05 18.88 -32.41
CA PHE A 11 5.40 18.32 -31.23
C PHE A 11 5.38 16.81 -31.39
N ALA A 12 6.29 16.12 -30.69
CA ALA A 12 6.12 14.71 -30.42
C ALA A 12 4.86 14.58 -29.56
N SER A 13 3.74 14.26 -30.19
CA SER A 13 2.56 13.80 -29.46
C SER A 13 2.97 12.49 -28.81
N CYS A 14 3.12 12.48 -27.49
CA CYS A 14 3.20 11.24 -26.73
C CYS A 14 1.92 10.46 -27.04
N ILE A 15 2.02 9.43 -27.87
CA ILE A 15 1.00 8.41 -27.96
C ILE A 15 1.14 7.62 -26.67
N VAL A 16 0.36 8.00 -25.65
CA VAL A 16 0.17 7.16 -24.47
C VAL A 16 -0.52 5.89 -25.00
N PRO A 17 0.10 4.70 -24.92
CA PRO A 17 -0.60 3.47 -25.28
C PRO A 17 -1.87 3.39 -24.43
N GLU A 18 -2.98 2.90 -24.99
CA GLU A 18 -4.18 2.65 -24.20
C GLU A 18 -3.78 1.77 -23.01
N LEU A 19 -3.80 2.35 -21.82
CA LEU A 19 -3.48 1.65 -20.59
C LEU A 19 -4.54 0.58 -20.41
N SER A 20 -4.11 -0.68 -20.32
CA SER A 20 -5.00 -1.80 -20.06
C SER A 20 -5.82 -1.50 -18.80
N PRO A 21 -7.14 -1.72 -18.80
CA PRO A 21 -7.95 -1.61 -17.60
C PRO A 21 -7.64 -2.66 -16.53
N GLU A 22 -6.78 -3.64 -16.80
CA GLU A 22 -6.43 -4.70 -15.85
C GLU A 22 -5.79 -4.14 -14.59
N GLY A 23 -6.21 -4.64 -13.43
CA GLY A 23 -5.74 -4.12 -12.15
C GLY A 23 -6.45 -2.85 -11.67
N ARG A 24 -7.32 -2.22 -12.48
CA ARG A 24 -8.15 -1.08 -12.02
C ARG A 24 -9.20 -1.53 -11.02
N PRO A 25 -9.51 -0.74 -9.97
CA PRO A 25 -10.62 -1.04 -9.06
C PRO A 25 -11.97 -1.12 -9.80
N CYS A 26 -12.84 -2.02 -9.36
CA CYS A 26 -14.19 -2.14 -9.91
C CYS A 26 -15.02 -0.86 -9.66
N PRO A 27 -15.98 -0.49 -10.54
CA PRO A 27 -16.55 -1.26 -11.66
C PRO A 27 -15.74 -1.19 -12.96
N CYS A 28 -15.71 -2.32 -13.67
CA CYS A 28 -14.88 -2.48 -14.88
C CYS A 28 -15.56 -1.95 -16.15
N PRO A 29 -14.77 -1.44 -17.13
CA PRO A 29 -15.27 -1.10 -18.45
C PRO A 29 -15.69 -2.35 -19.24
N ASP A 30 -16.47 -2.15 -20.31
CA ASP A 30 -16.95 -3.24 -21.17
C ASP A 30 -15.80 -4.14 -21.65
N GLY A 31 -15.97 -5.46 -21.50
CA GLY A 31 -14.97 -6.47 -21.85
C GLY A 31 -14.11 -6.97 -20.68
N TYR A 32 -14.24 -6.38 -19.50
CA TYR A 32 -13.50 -6.76 -18.29
C TYR A 32 -14.43 -7.21 -17.17
N SER A 33 -13.98 -8.21 -16.40
CA SER A 33 -14.71 -8.74 -15.25
C SER A 33 -14.06 -8.27 -13.94
N CYS A 34 -14.86 -8.01 -12.91
CA CYS A 34 -14.36 -7.74 -11.57
C CYS A 34 -13.87 -9.04 -10.92
N HIS A 35 -12.58 -9.14 -10.60
CA HIS A 35 -12.05 -10.29 -9.89
C HIS A 35 -12.56 -10.28 -8.44
N PRO A 36 -13.18 -11.38 -7.95
CA PRO A 36 -13.97 -11.37 -6.72
C PRO A 36 -13.13 -11.09 -5.45
N THR A 37 -11.85 -11.47 -5.46
CA THR A 37 -10.95 -11.32 -4.32
C THR A 37 -10.23 -9.97 -4.33
N SER A 38 -9.54 -9.64 -5.42
CA SER A 38 -8.75 -8.41 -5.55
C SER A 38 -9.58 -7.15 -5.80
N GLN A 39 -10.87 -7.28 -6.15
CA GLN A 39 -11.73 -6.14 -6.53
C GLN A 39 -11.12 -5.29 -7.65
N THR A 40 -10.39 -5.94 -8.56
CA THR A 40 -9.76 -5.32 -9.72
C THR A 40 -10.21 -5.96 -11.03
N CYS A 41 -10.12 -5.22 -12.12
CA CYS A 41 -10.52 -5.68 -13.45
C CYS A 41 -9.52 -6.68 -14.03
N VAL A 42 -10.03 -7.72 -14.67
CA VAL A 42 -9.26 -8.76 -15.40
C VAL A 42 -9.91 -9.05 -16.76
N GLU A 43 -9.11 -9.39 -17.77
CA GLU A 43 -9.61 -9.72 -19.11
C GLU A 43 -10.23 -11.14 -19.13
N GLY A 44 -11.48 -11.26 -19.58
CA GLY A 44 -12.18 -12.55 -19.79
C GLY A 44 -13.19 -12.98 -18.71
N GLU A 45 -13.94 -14.07 -19.00
CA GLU A 45 -14.91 -14.69 -18.09
C GLU A 45 -14.19 -15.55 -17.04
N ILE A 46 -14.31 -15.15 -15.77
CA ILE A 46 -13.88 -15.96 -14.63
C ILE A 46 -14.89 -17.10 -14.42
N ALA A 47 -14.42 -18.34 -14.58
CA ALA A 47 -15.22 -19.53 -14.31
C ALA A 47 -15.68 -19.52 -12.85
N ASN A 48 -17.00 -19.51 -12.67
CA ASN A 48 -17.70 -19.56 -11.39
C ASN A 48 -17.25 -20.77 -10.55
N VAL A 49 -16.36 -20.57 -9.58
CA VAL A 49 -16.12 -21.56 -8.52
C VAL A 49 -17.17 -21.28 -7.45
N GLY A 50 -18.17 -22.17 -7.43
CA GLY A 50 -19.44 -21.99 -6.73
C GLY A 50 -19.32 -21.65 -5.25
N GLY A 51 -20.22 -20.77 -4.83
CA GLY A 51 -20.42 -20.41 -3.44
C GLY A 51 -20.91 -21.56 -2.57
N ALA A 52 -20.55 -21.46 -1.30
CA ALA A 52 -21.33 -22.04 -0.23
C ALA A 52 -21.84 -20.87 0.63
N ALA A 53 -23.13 -20.56 0.46
CA ALA A 53 -23.86 -19.75 1.41
C ALA A 53 -23.92 -20.48 2.76
N ASN A 54 -23.72 -19.75 3.85
CA ASN A 54 -24.45 -20.08 5.08
C ASN A 54 -24.92 -18.82 5.79
N THR A 55 -26.23 -18.79 5.97
CA THR A 55 -27.05 -17.76 6.60
C THR A 55 -27.11 -17.97 8.12
N GLY A 56 -27.09 -16.87 8.88
CA GLY A 56 -27.85 -16.79 10.14
C GLY A 56 -27.19 -16.03 11.29
N GLY A 57 -27.82 -14.93 11.71
CA GLY A 57 -27.57 -14.29 13.00
C GLY A 57 -27.86 -12.79 13.02
N GLY A 58 -29.13 -12.40 13.18
CA GLY A 58 -29.59 -11.01 13.02
C GLY A 58 -29.27 -10.05 14.17
N GLY A 59 -29.35 -8.75 13.88
CA GLY A 59 -29.30 -7.68 14.87
C GLY A 59 -29.16 -6.27 14.29
N ALA A 60 -30.30 -5.61 14.07
CA ALA A 60 -30.55 -4.15 13.97
C ALA A 60 -29.79 -3.32 12.91
N GLY A 61 -30.57 -2.72 12.00
CA GLY A 61 -30.10 -1.81 10.96
C GLY A 61 -29.56 -0.49 11.52
N GLY A 62 -28.30 -0.21 11.20
CA GLY A 62 -27.88 1.08 10.70
C GLY A 62 -27.63 0.93 9.20
N ASP A 63 -27.81 2.00 8.42
CA ASP A 63 -27.35 2.01 7.02
C ASP A 63 -25.90 1.55 7.00
N ALA A 64 -25.63 0.38 6.41
CA ALA A 64 -24.27 -0.10 6.27
C ALA A 64 -23.53 0.93 5.42
N ILE A 65 -22.59 1.65 6.03
CA ILE A 65 -21.66 2.49 5.28
C ILE A 65 -20.96 1.54 4.33
N GLU A 66 -21.21 1.71 3.03
CA GLU A 66 -20.61 0.89 1.99
C GLU A 66 -19.08 1.00 2.12
N VAL A 67 -18.41 -0.13 2.34
CA VAL A 67 -16.95 -0.18 2.47
C VAL A 67 -16.35 0.44 1.20
N PRO A 68 -15.47 1.45 1.30
CA PRO A 68 -14.90 2.07 0.11
C PRO A 68 -14.20 1.03 -0.78
N PRO A 69 -14.31 1.14 -2.12
CA PRO A 69 -13.70 0.18 -3.03
C PRO A 69 -12.21 -0.04 -2.74
N GLY A 70 -11.79 -1.31 -2.68
CA GLY A 70 -10.42 -1.70 -2.38
C GLY A 70 -10.00 -1.59 -0.91
N MET A 71 -10.92 -1.33 0.01
CA MET A 71 -10.67 -1.28 1.44
C MET A 71 -11.40 -2.40 2.20
N VAL A 72 -10.95 -2.66 3.42
CA VAL A 72 -11.55 -3.58 4.39
C VAL A 72 -11.97 -2.80 5.63
N ASP A 73 -13.12 -3.16 6.18
CA ASP A 73 -13.61 -2.67 7.46
C ASP A 73 -12.87 -3.36 8.62
N ALA A 74 -12.02 -2.60 9.33
CA ALA A 74 -11.31 -3.05 10.53
C ALA A 74 -12.05 -2.65 11.83
N GLY A 75 -13.34 -2.34 11.74
CA GLY A 75 -14.25 -2.02 12.84
C GLY A 75 -14.28 -0.54 13.22
N SER A 76 -13.13 0.12 13.35
CA SER A 76 -13.04 1.55 13.74
C SER A 76 -12.45 2.46 12.65
N PHE A 77 -12.01 1.88 11.55
CA PHE A 77 -11.44 2.54 10.37
C PHE A 77 -11.52 1.56 9.19
N TYR A 78 -11.37 2.09 7.99
CA TYR A 78 -11.10 1.32 6.79
C TYR A 78 -9.60 1.30 6.51
N VAL A 79 -9.10 0.18 6.00
CA VAL A 79 -7.70 0.01 5.56
C VAL A 79 -7.67 -0.61 4.18
N ASP A 80 -6.71 -0.24 3.35
CA ASP A 80 -6.52 -0.87 2.04
C ASP A 80 -6.33 -2.39 2.20
N ALA A 81 -6.98 -3.13 1.31
CA ALA A 81 -6.94 -4.59 1.29
C ALA A 81 -5.51 -5.12 1.05
N THR A 82 -4.67 -4.37 0.35
CA THR A 82 -3.30 -4.72 -0.01
C THR A 82 -2.37 -3.52 0.16
N GLU A 83 -1.07 -3.70 -0.08
CA GLU A 83 -0.20 -2.58 -0.40
C GLU A 83 -0.68 -1.87 -1.68
N VAL A 84 -0.36 -0.58 -1.82
CA VAL A 84 -0.64 0.16 -3.06
C VAL A 84 0.18 -0.42 -4.20
N THR A 85 -0.45 -0.68 -5.34
CA THR A 85 0.22 -1.30 -6.50
C THR A 85 0.89 -0.27 -7.41
N ARG A 86 1.83 -0.72 -8.24
CA ARG A 86 2.44 0.12 -9.29
C ARG A 86 1.40 0.70 -10.25
N ALA A 87 0.36 -0.06 -10.61
CA ALA A 87 -0.71 0.43 -11.48
C ALA A 87 -1.52 1.56 -10.82
N GLN A 88 -1.91 1.36 -9.56
CA GLN A 88 -2.62 2.39 -8.79
C GLN A 88 -1.79 3.66 -8.67
N TYR A 89 -0.49 3.53 -8.37
CA TYR A 89 0.40 4.69 -8.28
C TYR A 89 0.63 5.38 -9.64
N ALA A 90 0.65 4.63 -10.74
CA ALA A 90 0.74 5.20 -12.08
C ALA A 90 -0.49 6.07 -12.42
N GLU A 91 -1.69 5.70 -11.97
CA GLU A 91 -2.89 6.53 -12.10
C GLU A 91 -2.75 7.86 -11.34
N PHE A 92 -2.23 7.80 -10.10
CA PHE A 92 -1.91 8.99 -9.31
C PHE A 92 -0.92 9.90 -10.04
N MET A 93 0.18 9.35 -10.56
CA MET A 93 1.18 10.14 -11.28
C MET A 93 0.60 10.80 -12.53
N ALA A 94 -0.28 10.09 -13.25
CA ALA A 94 -0.93 10.58 -14.46
C ALA A 94 -1.97 11.68 -14.18
N ALA A 95 -2.63 11.65 -13.02
CA ALA A 95 -3.59 12.67 -12.62
C ALA A 95 -2.93 14.05 -12.42
N GLY A 96 -1.66 14.06 -12.00
CA GLY A 96 -0.91 15.26 -11.68
C GLY A 96 -1.38 15.88 -10.36
N PHE A 97 -0.44 16.09 -9.44
CA PHE A 97 -0.75 16.63 -8.12
C PHE A 97 0.27 17.68 -7.72
N ASP A 98 -0.15 18.66 -6.92
CA ASP A 98 0.76 19.66 -6.36
C ASP A 98 1.38 19.10 -5.06
N PRO A 99 2.69 18.81 -5.02
CA PRO A 99 3.35 18.31 -3.80
C PRO A 99 3.20 19.26 -2.60
N ALA A 100 2.97 20.56 -2.85
CA ALA A 100 2.77 21.56 -1.80
C ALA A 100 1.51 21.30 -0.94
N THR A 101 0.64 20.37 -1.34
CA THR A 101 -0.59 20.01 -0.60
C THR A 101 -0.31 19.45 0.80
N LEU A 102 0.85 18.82 1.02
CA LEU A 102 1.23 18.29 2.34
C LEU A 102 1.84 19.34 3.28
N GLY A 103 2.09 20.55 2.78
CA GLY A 103 2.65 21.68 3.54
C GLY A 103 4.04 21.41 4.12
N ALA A 104 4.38 22.16 5.17
CA ALA A 104 5.73 22.24 5.74
C ALA A 104 6.41 20.91 6.10
N THR A 105 5.63 19.85 6.33
CA THR A 105 6.12 18.48 6.58
C THR A 105 6.91 17.92 5.40
N CYS A 106 6.49 18.28 4.18
CA CYS A 106 6.96 17.73 2.91
C CYS A 106 7.35 18.80 1.88
N ASP A 107 7.47 20.08 2.26
CA ASP A 107 7.86 21.18 1.34
C ASP A 107 9.22 20.96 0.66
N TRP A 108 10.07 20.09 1.20
CA TRP A 108 11.35 19.71 0.61
C TRP A 108 11.22 18.67 -0.51
N ASN A 109 10.10 17.95 -0.57
CA ASN A 109 9.86 16.93 -1.57
C ASN A 109 9.24 17.58 -2.83
N THR A 110 10.01 17.57 -3.91
CA THR A 110 9.67 18.26 -5.17
C THR A 110 9.19 17.31 -6.27
N THR A 111 9.16 16.01 -6.01
CA THR A 111 8.79 14.97 -6.97
C THR A 111 8.10 13.84 -6.25
N TYR A 112 7.22 13.13 -6.92
CA TYR A 112 6.63 11.88 -6.41
C TYR A 112 6.88 10.71 -7.36
N ALA A 113 7.83 10.88 -8.30
CA ALA A 113 8.32 9.77 -9.10
C ALA A 113 9.18 8.84 -8.24
N PRO A 114 9.08 7.51 -8.42
CA PRO A 114 9.96 6.57 -7.75
C PRO A 114 11.44 6.93 -7.96
N LEU A 115 12.25 6.72 -6.93
CA LEU A 115 13.68 6.98 -6.95
C LEU A 115 14.39 6.04 -7.95
N GLU A 116 15.04 6.64 -8.94
CA GLU A 116 15.85 5.94 -9.95
C GLU A 116 17.33 6.36 -9.82
N GLU A 117 17.97 6.02 -8.70
CA GLU A 117 19.37 6.38 -8.42
C GLU A 117 20.29 5.16 -8.33
N VAL A 118 21.32 5.12 -9.17
CA VAL A 118 22.32 4.03 -9.17
C VAL A 118 23.08 4.03 -7.84
N GLY A 119 23.06 2.88 -7.15
CA GLY A 119 23.71 2.71 -5.85
C GLY A 119 22.82 3.05 -4.65
N SER A 120 21.57 3.44 -4.89
CA SER A 120 20.52 3.45 -3.86
C SER A 120 19.99 2.03 -3.59
N TYR A 121 19.05 1.91 -2.65
CA TYR A 121 18.29 0.66 -2.42
C TYR A 121 17.20 0.43 -3.48
N CYS A 122 17.21 1.19 -4.57
CA CYS A 122 16.28 1.13 -5.69
C CYS A 122 17.01 0.68 -6.96
N GLU A 123 16.81 -0.59 -7.32
CA GLU A 123 17.55 -1.23 -8.40
C GLU A 123 16.82 -1.17 -9.75
N ASP A 124 15.50 -0.90 -9.74
CA ASP A 124 14.69 -0.77 -10.95
C ASP A 124 14.99 0.59 -11.64
N ILE A 125 15.91 0.59 -12.61
CA ILE A 125 16.30 1.79 -13.37
C ILE A 125 16.28 1.48 -14.88
N PRO A 126 15.28 1.97 -15.66
CA PRO A 126 14.14 2.77 -15.21
C PRO A 126 13.16 1.94 -14.35
N TYR A 127 12.32 2.64 -13.57
CA TYR A 127 11.32 2.01 -12.71
C TYR A 127 10.27 1.29 -13.56
N ASP A 128 10.06 0.00 -13.28
CA ASP A 128 9.25 -0.86 -14.12
C ASP A 128 7.76 -0.85 -13.72
N PHE A 129 7.00 0.07 -14.30
CA PHE A 129 5.53 0.12 -14.12
C PHE A 129 4.77 -1.00 -14.84
N SER A 130 5.42 -1.86 -15.66
CA SER A 130 4.74 -2.98 -16.32
C SER A 130 4.35 -4.10 -15.35
N LYS A 131 4.99 -4.14 -14.17
CA LYS A 131 4.64 -5.03 -13.06
C LYS A 131 3.44 -4.48 -12.27
N ALA A 132 2.30 -4.33 -12.95
CA ALA A 132 1.11 -3.62 -12.50
C ALA A 132 0.63 -3.98 -11.09
N ASN A 133 0.68 -5.27 -10.72
CA ASN A 133 0.15 -5.78 -9.45
C ASN A 133 1.19 -5.91 -8.34
N VAL A 134 2.47 -5.61 -8.60
CA VAL A 134 3.50 -5.58 -7.56
C VAL A 134 3.33 -4.29 -6.73
N PRO A 135 3.64 -4.29 -5.42
CA PRO A 135 3.61 -3.06 -4.63
C PRO A 135 4.45 -1.95 -5.27
N ILE A 136 3.95 -0.72 -5.17
CA ILE A 136 4.79 0.45 -5.39
C ILE A 136 5.86 0.49 -4.29
N THR A 137 7.09 0.74 -4.71
CA THR A 137 8.27 0.85 -3.86
C THR A 137 9.13 2.00 -4.36
N CYS A 138 10.24 2.28 -3.69
CA CYS A 138 11.14 3.36 -4.08
C CYS A 138 10.48 4.74 -4.03
N VAL A 139 9.50 4.91 -3.16
CA VAL A 139 8.82 6.16 -2.85
C VAL A 139 9.08 6.51 -1.40
N ASP A 140 9.18 7.80 -1.11
CA ASP A 140 9.41 8.26 0.25
C ASP A 140 8.10 8.36 1.04
N TRP A 141 8.19 8.74 2.31
CA TRP A 141 6.99 8.85 3.14
C TRP A 141 6.04 9.95 2.66
N CYS A 142 6.58 11.05 2.12
CA CYS A 142 5.79 12.16 1.60
C CYS A 142 5.04 11.74 0.33
N ASP A 143 5.66 10.96 -0.55
CA ASP A 143 5.03 10.37 -1.73
C ASP A 143 3.85 9.45 -1.34
N ALA A 144 4.07 8.59 -0.34
CA ALA A 144 3.03 7.71 0.21
C ALA A 144 1.86 8.52 0.80
N ALA A 145 2.15 9.55 1.59
CA ALA A 145 1.15 10.45 2.15
C ALA A 145 0.37 11.21 1.06
N LEU A 146 1.06 11.64 0.00
CA LEU A 146 0.49 12.37 -1.12
C LEU A 146 -0.47 11.50 -1.93
N TYR A 147 -0.08 10.27 -2.23
CA TYR A 147 -0.94 9.28 -2.87
C TYR A 147 -2.20 9.04 -2.04
N CYS A 148 -2.04 8.77 -0.73
CA CYS A 148 -3.20 8.49 0.11
C CYS A 148 -4.16 9.69 0.15
N ALA A 149 -3.64 10.92 0.23
CA ALA A 149 -4.46 12.13 0.18
C ALA A 149 -5.20 12.27 -1.16
N TRP A 150 -4.52 12.03 -2.29
CA TRP A 150 -5.12 12.03 -3.63
C TRP A 150 -6.25 10.99 -3.75
N ALA A 151 -6.07 9.81 -3.16
CA ALA A 151 -7.05 8.74 -3.13
C ALA A 151 -8.23 9.01 -2.17
N GLY A 152 -8.27 10.17 -1.50
CA GLY A 152 -9.30 10.49 -0.49
C GLY A 152 -9.15 9.70 0.81
N LYS A 153 -7.92 9.26 1.10
CA LYS A 153 -7.50 8.48 2.27
C LYS A 153 -6.38 9.23 3.01
N ARG A 154 -5.68 8.54 3.90
CA ARG A 154 -4.45 9.01 4.56
C ARG A 154 -3.53 7.82 4.82
N LEU A 155 -2.25 8.06 5.08
CA LEU A 155 -1.41 6.99 5.63
C LEU A 155 -2.02 6.46 6.93
N CYS A 156 -1.96 5.15 7.10
CA CYS A 156 -2.35 4.50 8.34
C CYS A 156 -1.53 5.05 9.51
N GLY A 157 -2.17 5.25 10.65
CA GLY A 157 -1.52 5.82 11.81
C GLY A 157 -2.39 5.63 13.04
N ARG A 158 -2.84 6.73 13.64
CA ARG A 158 -3.64 6.68 14.85
C ARG A 158 -5.08 6.31 14.55
N VAL A 159 -5.64 5.41 15.35
CA VAL A 159 -7.09 5.11 15.33
C VAL A 159 -7.87 6.40 15.59
N GLY A 160 -8.80 6.71 14.69
CA GLY A 160 -9.56 7.96 14.70
C GLY A 160 -8.84 9.17 14.09
N GLY A 161 -7.75 8.94 13.35
CA GLY A 161 -7.11 9.97 12.55
C GLY A 161 -5.81 10.50 13.12
N GLY A 162 -4.89 10.82 12.19
CA GLY A 162 -3.65 11.53 12.48
C GLY A 162 -2.46 10.63 12.75
N SER A 163 -1.40 11.24 13.28
CA SER A 163 -0.14 10.57 13.55
C SER A 163 -0.23 9.74 14.82
N ALA A 164 0.26 8.50 14.78
CA ALA A 164 0.36 7.63 15.95
C ALA A 164 1.65 7.91 16.73
N ALA A 165 1.55 7.88 18.06
CA ALA A 165 2.71 8.02 18.91
C ALA A 165 3.57 6.75 18.86
N ILE A 166 4.89 6.91 18.81
CA ILE A 166 5.88 5.82 18.67
C ILE A 166 5.71 4.75 19.76
N ASP A 167 5.42 5.15 21.00
CA ASP A 167 5.20 4.25 22.14
C ASP A 167 3.81 3.60 22.16
N GLU A 168 2.90 4.01 21.27
CA GLU A 168 1.55 3.46 21.12
C GLU A 168 1.41 2.48 19.93
N LEU A 169 2.46 2.27 19.12
CA LEU A 169 2.37 1.50 17.86
C LEU A 169 2.18 -0.02 18.01
N ASN A 170 2.13 -0.54 19.23
CA ASN A 170 1.76 -1.93 19.55
C ASN A 170 0.49 -1.98 20.43
N ASP A 171 -0.25 -0.88 20.56
CA ASP A 171 -1.57 -0.84 21.19
C ASP A 171 -2.65 -0.88 20.08
N PRO A 172 -3.47 -1.94 20.00
CA PRO A 172 -4.45 -2.09 18.93
C PRO A 172 -5.61 -1.09 19.06
N ALA A 173 -5.78 -0.45 20.22
CA ALA A 173 -6.73 0.64 20.39
C ALA A 173 -6.18 2.00 19.90
N LYS A 174 -4.90 2.05 19.49
CA LYS A 174 -4.20 3.29 19.13
C LYS A 174 -3.59 3.27 17.74
N SER A 175 -3.02 2.16 17.29
CA SER A 175 -2.43 2.01 15.95
C SER A 175 -3.35 1.21 15.04
N GLU A 176 -3.71 1.84 13.92
CA GLU A 176 -4.52 1.21 12.87
C GLU A 176 -3.79 0.05 12.23
N TRP A 177 -2.51 0.23 11.90
CA TRP A 177 -1.72 -0.80 11.28
C TRP A 177 -1.62 -2.03 12.19
N TYR A 178 -1.32 -1.81 13.47
CA TYR A 178 -1.23 -2.91 14.43
C TYR A 178 -2.57 -3.61 14.62
N ALA A 179 -3.66 -2.86 14.75
CA ALA A 179 -5.00 -3.43 14.87
C ALA A 179 -5.38 -4.27 13.65
N ALA A 180 -5.11 -3.77 12.45
CA ALA A 180 -5.37 -4.44 11.17
C ALA A 180 -4.54 -5.72 11.01
N CYS A 181 -3.26 -5.71 11.39
CA CYS A 181 -2.41 -6.89 11.31
C CYS A 181 -2.81 -7.94 12.35
N SER A 182 -2.95 -7.54 13.61
CA SER A 182 -3.01 -8.46 14.76
C SER A 182 -4.40 -8.96 15.12
N ALA A 183 -5.41 -8.69 14.28
CA ALA A 183 -6.83 -8.89 14.60
C ALA A 183 -7.19 -8.25 15.94
N ASN A 184 -6.93 -6.94 16.06
CA ASN A 184 -7.15 -6.17 17.29
C ASN A 184 -6.37 -6.72 18.51
N GLY A 185 -5.12 -7.14 18.30
CA GLY A 185 -4.19 -7.59 19.35
C GLY A 185 -4.29 -9.05 19.75
N THR A 186 -5.10 -9.87 19.07
CA THR A 186 -5.26 -11.30 19.41
C THR A 186 -4.27 -12.22 18.71
N ARG A 187 -3.54 -11.72 17.71
CA ARG A 187 -2.61 -12.49 16.87
C ARG A 187 -1.20 -11.94 16.91
N LYS A 188 -0.21 -12.85 16.90
CA LYS A 188 1.21 -12.52 16.71
C LYS A 188 1.55 -12.36 15.22
N TYR A 189 1.10 -13.32 14.41
CA TYR A 189 1.19 -13.32 12.95
C TYR A 189 -0.20 -13.06 12.39
N PRO A 190 -0.35 -12.33 11.28
CA PRO A 190 -1.66 -11.86 10.85
C PRO A 190 -2.66 -12.99 10.51
N TYR A 191 -2.14 -14.11 10.01
CA TYR A 191 -2.92 -15.23 9.44
C TYR A 191 -3.25 -16.36 10.43
N VAL A 192 -2.79 -16.30 11.69
CA VAL A 192 -3.01 -17.38 12.66
C VAL A 192 -3.35 -16.85 14.05
N ASP A 193 -4.36 -17.46 14.67
CA ASP A 193 -4.85 -17.07 15.99
C ASP A 193 -3.84 -17.36 17.10
N GLY A 194 -3.73 -16.41 18.03
CA GLY A 194 -3.00 -16.57 19.29
C GLY A 194 -1.61 -15.92 19.29
N LEU A 195 -1.28 -15.32 20.43
CA LEU A 195 0.00 -14.62 20.64
C LEU A 195 1.21 -15.56 20.74
N GLN A 196 0.97 -16.87 20.87
CA GLN A 196 2.01 -17.91 20.95
C GLN A 196 2.09 -18.77 19.69
N ALA A 197 1.38 -18.37 18.63
CA ALA A 197 1.42 -19.06 17.35
C ALA A 197 2.84 -19.13 16.79
N GLN A 198 3.08 -20.14 15.96
CA GLN A 198 4.29 -20.30 15.17
C GLN A 198 4.03 -19.78 13.75
N PRO A 199 5.07 -19.31 13.05
CA PRO A 199 4.90 -18.88 11.66
C PRO A 199 4.55 -20.06 10.77
N ASP A 200 3.85 -19.76 9.69
CA ASP A 200 3.78 -20.60 8.51
C ASP A 200 4.79 -20.05 7.50
N ASP A 201 5.81 -20.85 7.19
CA ASP A 201 6.93 -20.46 6.33
C ASP A 201 6.53 -20.17 4.87
N GLU A 202 5.32 -20.58 4.47
CA GLU A 202 4.79 -20.39 3.11
C GLU A 202 3.62 -19.41 3.04
N ALA A 203 3.10 -18.95 4.18
CA ALA A 203 1.91 -18.10 4.24
C ALA A 203 2.12 -16.76 3.54
N CYS A 204 3.25 -16.09 3.79
CA CYS A 204 3.56 -14.76 3.27
C CYS A 204 4.87 -14.74 2.47
N ASN A 205 5.04 -13.72 1.62
CA ASN A 205 6.28 -13.52 0.87
C ASN A 205 7.41 -13.04 1.80
N THR A 206 8.24 -13.96 2.28
CA THR A 206 9.37 -13.72 3.21
C THR A 206 10.65 -14.31 2.62
N SER A 207 11.76 -14.35 3.37
CA SER A 207 13.09 -14.79 2.88
C SER A 207 13.10 -16.15 2.16
N ASN A 208 12.10 -17.01 2.40
CA ASN A 208 11.95 -18.32 1.77
C ASN A 208 11.29 -18.27 0.38
N SER A 209 10.92 -17.09 -0.12
CA SER A 209 10.04 -16.89 -1.28
C SER A 209 10.70 -16.26 -2.51
N GLY A 210 12.04 -16.30 -2.60
CA GLY A 210 12.75 -15.91 -3.84
C GLY A 210 13.32 -14.50 -3.85
N GLY A 211 13.14 -13.71 -2.78
CA GLY A 211 13.95 -12.51 -2.53
C GLY A 211 13.55 -11.27 -3.34
N THR A 212 12.29 -11.15 -3.75
CA THR A 212 11.76 -9.98 -4.45
C THR A 212 10.27 -9.77 -4.10
N PRO A 213 9.73 -8.54 -4.20
CA PRO A 213 8.28 -8.33 -4.10
C PRO A 213 7.53 -9.08 -5.20
N ILE A 214 6.36 -9.62 -4.86
CA ILE A 214 5.46 -10.33 -5.79
C ILE A 214 4.15 -9.57 -5.94
N GLY A 215 3.20 -10.10 -6.71
CA GLY A 215 1.88 -9.49 -6.83
C GLY A 215 1.19 -9.41 -5.47
N VAL A 216 0.51 -8.30 -5.20
CA VAL A 216 -0.31 -8.15 -4.00
C VAL A 216 -1.38 -9.24 -3.93
N GLY A 217 -1.60 -9.81 -2.75
CA GLY A 217 -2.54 -10.89 -2.49
C GLY A 217 -2.22 -12.21 -3.20
N GLU A 218 -1.06 -12.33 -3.85
CA GLU A 218 -0.66 -13.57 -4.56
C GLU A 218 -0.48 -14.74 -3.58
N ARG A 219 0.00 -14.43 -2.37
CA ARG A 219 0.06 -15.37 -1.25
C ARG A 219 -1.29 -15.41 -0.55
N VAL A 220 -2.19 -16.24 -1.05
CA VAL A 220 -3.56 -16.40 -0.49
C VAL A 220 -3.61 -16.81 0.99
N GLY A 221 -2.51 -17.35 1.53
CA GLY A 221 -2.36 -17.67 2.96
C GLY A 221 -2.05 -16.46 3.83
N CYS A 222 -1.51 -15.38 3.26
CA CYS A 222 -1.07 -14.17 3.95
C CYS A 222 -2.24 -13.25 4.31
N ASN A 223 -3.25 -13.79 4.97
CA ASN A 223 -4.42 -13.04 5.38
C ASN A 223 -4.09 -12.19 6.62
N GLY A 224 -4.55 -10.94 6.60
CA GLY A 224 -4.50 -9.99 7.70
C GLY A 224 -5.35 -10.41 8.91
N GLY A 225 -5.40 -9.52 9.89
CA GLY A 225 -6.25 -9.70 11.07
C GLY A 225 -7.75 -9.68 10.77
N TYR A 226 -8.15 -9.15 9.61
CA TYR A 226 -9.52 -9.11 9.10
C TYR A 226 -9.57 -9.74 7.71
N GLU A 227 -10.71 -10.37 7.40
CA GLU A 227 -10.93 -11.04 6.11
C GLU A 227 -10.78 -10.05 4.95
N GLY A 228 -10.02 -10.42 3.93
CA GLY A 228 -9.79 -9.60 2.74
C GLY A 228 -8.61 -8.64 2.84
N ILE A 229 -7.95 -8.53 4.00
CA ILE A 229 -6.65 -7.85 4.10
C ILE A 229 -5.57 -8.86 3.77
N PHE A 230 -4.58 -8.47 2.97
CA PHE A 230 -3.44 -9.28 2.58
C PHE A 230 -2.12 -8.55 2.85
N ASP A 231 -1.06 -9.34 2.93
CA ASP A 231 0.33 -8.87 2.95
C ASP A 231 0.64 -7.89 4.08
N MET A 232 -0.05 -8.03 5.22
CA MET A 232 0.28 -7.24 6.43
C MET A 232 1.65 -7.59 6.98
N VAL A 233 2.25 -8.72 6.56
CA VAL A 233 3.66 -9.01 6.83
C VAL A 233 4.34 -9.61 5.60
N GLY A 234 5.63 -9.30 5.44
CA GLY A 234 6.38 -9.70 4.26
C GLY A 234 5.99 -8.86 3.04
N ASN A 235 6.36 -9.36 1.85
CA ASN A 235 6.28 -8.64 0.59
C ASN A 235 7.07 -7.31 0.67
N VAL A 236 6.47 -6.19 1.04
CA VAL A 236 7.24 -4.97 1.36
C VAL A 236 6.92 -4.46 2.77
N GLU A 237 7.91 -3.81 3.38
CA GLU A 237 7.64 -2.97 4.54
C GLU A 237 6.73 -1.80 4.14
N GLU A 238 6.03 -1.23 5.11
CA GLU A 238 5.04 -0.18 4.87
C GLU A 238 5.29 1.06 5.70
N TRP A 239 5.34 2.22 5.05
CA TRP A 239 5.32 3.50 5.74
C TRP A 239 4.07 3.68 6.61
N GLU A 240 4.26 4.04 7.88
CA GLU A 240 3.18 4.42 8.80
C GLU A 240 3.25 5.94 9.10
N ASN A 241 2.11 6.58 9.36
CA ASN A 241 2.03 7.95 9.84
C ASN A 241 2.44 8.04 11.33
N ALA A 242 3.70 7.77 11.60
CA ALA A 242 4.29 7.76 12.93
C ALA A 242 5.75 8.17 12.82
N CYS A 243 6.03 9.47 12.95
CA CYS A 243 7.38 10.01 12.84
C CYS A 243 7.81 10.72 14.13
N ASP A 244 9.11 10.73 14.40
CA ASP A 244 9.70 11.55 15.46
C ASP A 244 9.61 13.04 15.09
N PHE A 245 9.15 13.88 16.02
CA PHE A 245 8.98 15.33 15.79
C PHE A 245 10.22 16.16 16.14
N ASN A 246 11.40 15.56 16.19
CA ASN A 246 12.58 16.15 16.84
C ASN A 246 13.70 16.56 15.88
N ASP A 247 13.52 16.34 14.57
CA ASP A 247 14.50 16.64 13.52
C ASP A 247 13.99 17.68 12.51
N SER A 248 14.79 18.01 11.49
CA SER A 248 14.28 18.70 10.31
C SER A 248 13.15 17.86 9.68
N PRO A 249 12.12 18.46 9.03
CA PRO A 249 11.04 17.68 8.44
C PRO A 249 11.51 16.60 7.46
N LYS A 250 12.67 16.79 6.82
CA LYS A 250 13.25 15.80 5.93
C LYS A 250 13.89 14.63 6.68
N ASP A 251 14.60 14.92 7.76
CA ASP A 251 15.41 13.95 8.49
C ASP A 251 14.62 13.21 9.60
N ALA A 252 13.35 13.58 9.82
CA ALA A 252 12.50 12.93 10.80
C ALA A 252 12.40 11.42 10.57
N GLY A 253 12.75 10.63 11.59
CA GLY A 253 12.61 9.18 11.55
C GLY A 253 11.15 8.75 11.56
N CYS A 254 10.70 8.04 10.52
CA CYS A 254 9.32 7.59 10.36
C CYS A 254 9.23 6.06 10.44
N GLU A 255 8.23 5.53 11.12
CA GLU A 255 8.07 4.09 11.31
C GLU A 255 7.76 3.39 9.99
N MET A 256 8.40 2.23 9.80
CA MET A 256 7.97 1.23 8.83
C MET A 256 7.52 -0.07 9.51
N ARG A 257 6.53 -0.73 8.91
CA ARG A 257 5.83 -1.89 9.46
C ARG A 257 5.90 -3.09 8.52
N GLY A 258 5.49 -4.26 8.99
CA GLY A 258 5.21 -5.41 8.13
C GLY A 258 6.39 -6.33 7.84
N TYR A 259 7.64 -5.85 7.90
CA TYR A 259 8.79 -6.61 7.38
C TYR A 259 8.66 -6.86 5.87
N ALA A 260 9.74 -7.25 5.19
CA ALA A 260 9.76 -7.40 3.73
C ALA A 260 10.07 -8.83 3.29
N PHE A 261 10.08 -9.03 1.96
CA PHE A 261 10.41 -10.29 1.28
C PHE A 261 11.75 -10.93 1.66
N TYR A 262 12.66 -10.21 2.33
CA TYR A 262 13.96 -10.72 2.75
C TYR A 262 14.02 -11.06 4.25
N ASP A 263 13.02 -10.67 5.03
CA ASP A 263 12.96 -10.96 6.45
C ASP A 263 12.54 -12.42 6.68
N SER A 264 13.00 -13.01 7.79
CA SER A 264 12.66 -14.39 8.16
C SER A 264 11.18 -14.52 8.51
N PRO A 265 10.50 -15.64 8.16
CA PRO A 265 9.12 -15.88 8.59
C PRO A 265 8.91 -15.76 10.11
N ILE A 266 9.94 -16.07 10.91
CA ILE A 266 9.84 -15.97 12.37
C ILE A 266 9.74 -14.53 12.87
N ASP A 267 10.38 -13.60 12.15
CA ASP A 267 10.47 -12.18 12.50
C ASP A 267 9.32 -11.38 11.90
N ALA A 268 8.72 -11.84 10.79
CA ALA A 268 7.58 -11.21 10.11
C ALA A 268 6.29 -11.24 10.95
N VAL A 269 6.25 -10.44 12.02
CA VAL A 269 5.17 -10.37 13.02
C VAL A 269 4.45 -9.03 12.96
N CYS A 270 3.29 -8.94 13.62
CA CYS A 270 2.54 -7.69 13.67
C CYS A 270 3.17 -6.61 14.55
N THR A 271 4.04 -6.95 15.51
CA THR A 271 4.70 -5.94 16.35
C THR A 271 5.82 -5.24 15.61
N ARG A 272 6.08 -3.96 15.91
CA ARG A 272 7.19 -3.21 15.29
C ARG A 272 8.57 -3.82 15.53
N ALA A 273 9.45 -3.62 14.56
CA ALA A 273 10.89 -3.86 14.67
C ALA A 273 11.69 -2.62 15.15
N ASP A 274 11.03 -1.48 15.38
CA ASP A 274 11.67 -0.18 15.69
C ASP A 274 12.70 0.22 14.63
N ARG A 275 12.24 0.31 13.38
CA ARG A 275 13.03 0.82 12.26
C ARG A 275 12.42 2.13 11.80
N ARG A 276 13.17 3.22 11.97
CA ARG A 276 12.72 4.59 11.67
C ARG A 276 13.70 5.32 10.76
N PRO A 277 13.78 4.92 9.47
CA PRO A 277 14.59 5.66 8.51
C PRO A 277 14.05 7.09 8.35
N HIS A 278 14.88 7.98 7.79
CA HIS A 278 14.47 9.35 7.51
C HIS A 278 13.29 9.39 6.54
N ARG A 279 12.50 10.46 6.61
CA ARG A 279 11.31 10.66 5.78
C ARG A 279 11.59 10.61 4.27
N ASP A 280 12.82 10.95 3.85
CA ASP A 280 13.29 10.91 2.46
C ASP A 280 13.89 9.57 2.03
N PHE A 281 13.88 8.56 2.90
CA PHE A 281 14.35 7.24 2.56
C PHE A 281 13.43 6.58 1.53
N ALA A 282 14.01 5.76 0.66
CA ALA A 282 13.27 4.97 -0.31
C ALA A 282 14.05 3.68 -0.57
N ALA A 283 13.32 2.56 -0.71
CA ALA A 283 13.91 1.26 -0.98
C ALA A 283 12.98 0.39 -1.82
N ASN A 284 13.54 -0.59 -2.52
CA ASN A 284 12.80 -1.60 -3.28
C ASN A 284 11.96 -2.55 -2.39
N SER A 285 12.14 -2.47 -1.08
CA SER A 285 11.44 -3.25 -0.07
C SER A 285 10.48 -2.44 0.78
N LEU A 286 10.25 -1.17 0.45
CA LEU A 286 9.44 -0.26 1.25
C LEU A 286 8.38 0.38 0.35
N GLY A 287 7.14 0.05 0.65
CA GLY A 287 5.93 0.62 0.06
C GLY A 287 5.03 1.19 1.15
N PHE A 288 3.71 1.08 0.96
CA PHE A 288 2.73 1.59 1.91
C PHE A 288 1.32 1.08 1.59
N ARG A 289 0.41 1.28 2.55
CA ARG A 289 -1.04 1.16 2.38
C ARG A 289 -1.75 2.33 3.05
N CYS A 290 -2.97 2.65 2.61
CA CYS A 290 -3.73 3.76 3.16
C CYS A 290 -4.84 3.31 4.11
N CYS A 291 -5.23 4.22 5.01
CA CYS A 291 -6.37 4.08 5.91
C CYS A 291 -7.34 5.25 5.73
N ARG A 292 -8.57 5.07 6.19
CA ARG A 292 -9.63 6.08 6.16
C ARG A 292 -10.52 5.93 7.39
N ASP A 293 -10.93 7.05 7.97
CA ASP A 293 -11.90 7.06 9.06
C ASP A 293 -13.32 6.67 8.57
N LEU A 294 -14.17 6.18 9.48
CA LEU A 294 -15.56 5.82 9.19
C LEU A 294 -16.42 7.02 8.76
#